data_AF-A0A0B6YNE6-F1
#
_entry.id   AF-A0A0B6YNE6-F1
#
_cell.length_a   1.000
_cell.length_b   1.000
_cell.length_c   1.000
_cell.angle_alpha   90.00
_cell.angle_beta   90.00
_cell.angle_gamma   90.00
#
_symmetry.space_group_name_H-M   'P 1'
#
loop_
_entity.id
_entity.type
_entity.pdbx_description
1 polymer ?
#
loop_
_entity_poly.entity_id
_entity_poly.type
_entity_poly.pdbx_seq_one_letter_code
_entity_poly.pdbx_strand_id
1 'polypeptide(L)'
;TIGQALTSLVEQARELHCLDGLPQATNKLYNNNNTARTASQIVGCGNLFQVLCCDFDDANGKDHHDDSHVIVLDGENIPSYRACTIIGRCVYNESDLARILQVDKHKFIVPPLSSFLTSSFHHFVSEGYKQIQVKDGYHLIVIDPPWNNKSVKRKKSYHMVEETNLKQIRIQDLAGRDSLVCVWITNNERLKGFIIDDLFPHWSVDFVAEWFWMKVTRSGEPVCDVLSPHKKP
;
A
#
# COMPACT_ATOMS: atom_id res chain seq x y z
N THR A 1 1.44 29.80 3.74
CA THR A 1 1.65 28.48 4.40
C THR A 1 0.89 27.42 3.62
N ILE A 2 1.17 26.13 3.86
CA ILE A 2 0.39 25.06 3.23
C ILE A 2 -1.12 25.19 3.45
N GLY A 3 -1.53 25.61 4.64
CA GLY A 3 -2.94 25.75 4.95
C GLY A 3 -3.63 26.78 4.05
N GLN A 4 -2.97 27.91 3.77
CA GLN A 4 -3.49 28.93 2.84
C GLN A 4 -3.54 28.42 1.39
N ALA A 5 -2.53 27.65 0.96
CA ALA A 5 -2.51 27.06 -0.38
C ALA A 5 -3.64 26.04 -0.57
N LEU A 6 -3.90 25.20 0.44
CA LEU A 6 -4.99 24.24 0.43
C LEU A 6 -6.36 24.92 0.40
N THR A 7 -6.57 25.98 1.18
CA THR A 7 -7.81 26.77 1.13
C THR A 7 -8.03 27.36 -0.25
N SER A 8 -7.00 27.99 -0.84
CA SER A 8 -7.09 28.57 -2.18
C SER A 8 -7.36 27.52 -3.27
N LEU A 9 -6.77 26.32 -3.16
CA LEU A 9 -7.02 25.22 -4.10
C LEU A 9 -8.48 24.73 -4.05
N VAL A 10 -9.06 24.67 -2.85
CA VAL A 10 -10.48 24.31 -2.69
C VAL A 10 -11.39 25.37 -3.28
N GLU A 11 -11.08 26.64 -3.08
CA GLU A 11 -11.82 27.76 -3.67
C GLU A 11 -11.76 27.72 -5.20
N GLN A 12 -10.56 27.53 -5.78
CA GLN A 12 -10.40 27.36 -7.23
C GLN A 12 -11.17 26.14 -7.78
N ALA A 13 -11.16 25.02 -7.05
CA ALA A 13 -11.93 23.84 -7.46
C ALA A 13 -13.46 24.10 -7.46
N ARG A 14 -13.95 24.99 -6.58
CA ARG A 14 -15.36 25.43 -6.57
C ARG A 14 -15.65 26.36 -7.76
N GLU A 15 -14.79 27.34 -8.00
CA GLU A 15 -14.93 28.27 -9.14
C GLU A 15 -14.93 27.55 -10.49
N LEU A 16 -14.15 26.47 -10.61
CA LEU A 16 -14.10 25.64 -11.80
C LEU A 16 -15.24 24.61 -11.89
N HIS A 17 -16.20 24.64 -10.95
CA HIS A 17 -17.31 23.69 -10.87
C HIS A 17 -16.86 22.21 -10.81
N CYS A 18 -15.62 21.93 -10.39
CA CYS A 18 -15.08 20.57 -10.24
C CYS A 18 -15.80 19.75 -9.16
N LEU A 19 -16.60 20.43 -8.32
CA LEU A 19 -17.29 19.88 -7.16
C LEU A 19 -18.82 19.93 -7.31
N ASP A 20 -19.34 20.47 -8.42
CA ASP A 20 -20.77 20.60 -8.67
C ASP A 20 -21.40 19.27 -9.13
N GLY A 21 -22.67 19.06 -8.78
CA GLY A 21 -23.41 17.83 -9.12
C GLY A 21 -23.32 16.70 -8.10
N LEU A 22 -22.52 16.86 -7.03
CA LEU A 22 -22.58 15.94 -5.89
C LEU A 22 -23.78 16.32 -5.01
N PRO A 23 -24.74 15.41 -4.75
CA PRO A 23 -25.91 15.74 -3.94
C PRO A 23 -25.45 16.29 -2.59
N GLN A 24 -25.95 17.49 -2.24
CA GLN A 24 -25.70 18.14 -0.96
C GLN A 24 -25.86 17.11 0.15
N ALA A 25 -24.81 16.91 0.93
CA ALA A 25 -24.92 16.12 2.13
C ALA A 25 -25.93 16.83 3.03
N THR A 26 -27.14 16.27 3.12
CA THR A 26 -28.10 16.59 4.17
C THR A 26 -27.33 16.67 5.49
N ASN A 27 -27.67 17.58 6.41
CA ASN A 27 -27.08 17.75 7.76
C ASN A 27 -26.98 16.47 8.63
N LYS A 28 -27.29 15.27 8.10
CA LYS A 28 -26.84 13.99 8.63
C LYS A 28 -25.32 13.92 8.63
N LEU A 29 -24.76 13.82 9.83
CA LEU A 29 -23.38 13.41 10.07
C LEU A 29 -23.00 12.30 9.08
N TYR A 30 -21.96 12.56 8.31
CA TYR A 30 -21.38 11.61 7.38
C TYR A 30 -20.93 10.37 8.15
N ASN A 31 -21.71 9.29 8.12
CA ASN A 31 -21.37 8.05 8.83
C ASN A 31 -20.45 7.19 7.93
N ASN A 32 -19.30 7.74 7.52
CA ASN A 32 -18.27 7.03 6.74
C ASN A 32 -17.87 5.69 7.39
N ASN A 33 -17.96 5.64 8.72
CA ASN A 33 -17.74 4.42 9.48
C ASN A 33 -18.73 3.32 9.12
N ASN A 34 -20.00 3.62 8.80
CA ASN A 34 -20.96 2.59 8.44
C ASN A 34 -20.69 2.00 7.07
N THR A 35 -20.45 2.81 6.03
CA THR A 35 -20.13 2.26 4.69
C THR A 35 -18.79 1.51 4.71
N ALA A 36 -17.77 2.03 5.40
CA ALA A 36 -16.51 1.31 5.61
C ALA A 36 -16.71 0.02 6.43
N ARG A 37 -17.59 0.03 7.45
CA ARG A 37 -17.97 -1.17 8.21
C ARG A 37 -18.71 -2.18 7.34
N THR A 38 -19.65 -1.75 6.51
CA THR A 38 -20.37 -2.62 5.57
C THR A 38 -19.42 -3.21 4.53
N ALA A 39 -18.50 -2.41 3.99
CA ALA A 39 -17.44 -2.93 3.11
C ALA A 39 -16.53 -3.92 3.84
N SER A 40 -16.18 -3.67 5.11
CA SER A 40 -15.40 -4.61 5.94
C SER A 40 -16.14 -5.89 6.30
N GLN A 41 -17.47 -5.93 6.12
CA GLN A 41 -18.32 -7.11 6.33
C GLN A 41 -18.45 -7.97 5.07
N ILE A 42 -17.95 -7.52 3.91
CA ILE A 42 -17.94 -8.33 2.70
C ILE A 42 -17.08 -9.57 2.96
N VAL A 43 -17.67 -10.75 2.75
CA VAL A 43 -17.01 -12.05 2.94
C VAL A 43 -16.02 -12.28 1.78
N GLY A 44 -14.83 -11.69 1.91
CA GLY A 44 -13.68 -11.97 1.05
C GLY A 44 -12.84 -13.15 1.58
N CYS A 45 -11.56 -13.19 1.21
CA CYS A 45 -10.59 -14.10 1.82
C CYS A 45 -10.18 -13.72 3.26
N GLY A 46 -10.82 -12.70 3.85
CA GLY A 46 -10.53 -12.24 5.20
C GLY A 46 -9.04 -11.89 5.37
N ASN A 47 -8.45 -12.40 6.46
CA ASN A 47 -7.03 -12.27 6.78
C ASN A 47 -6.20 -13.49 6.35
N LEU A 48 -6.70 -14.33 5.41
CA LEU A 48 -6.05 -15.58 4.98
C LEU A 48 -4.55 -15.40 4.71
N PHE A 49 -4.20 -14.48 3.82
CA PHE A 49 -2.80 -14.22 3.45
C PHE A 49 -1.99 -13.65 4.60
N GLN A 50 -2.57 -12.79 5.44
CA GLN A 50 -1.87 -12.23 6.60
C GLN A 50 -1.51 -13.33 7.61
N VAL A 51 -2.45 -14.23 7.92
CA VAL A 51 -2.21 -15.35 8.84
C VAL A 51 -1.14 -16.28 8.29
N LEU A 52 -1.24 -16.64 7.00
CA LEU A 52 -0.28 -17.54 6.38
C LEU A 52 1.13 -16.93 6.26
N CYS A 53 1.26 -15.62 6.06
CA CYS A 53 2.57 -14.95 6.12
C CYS A 53 3.20 -15.05 7.51
N CYS A 54 2.41 -14.92 8.59
CA CYS A 54 2.93 -15.10 9.95
C CYS A 54 3.36 -16.55 10.19
N ASP A 55 2.53 -17.52 9.80
CA ASP A 55 2.84 -18.95 9.96
C ASP A 55 4.10 -19.36 9.17
N PHE A 56 4.29 -18.75 7.99
CA PHE A 56 5.46 -18.97 7.14
C PHE A 56 6.77 -18.48 7.80
N ASP A 57 6.75 -17.31 8.45
CA ASP A 57 7.89 -16.81 9.21
C ASP A 57 8.25 -17.73 10.38
N ASP A 58 7.26 -18.28 11.08
CA ASP A 58 7.45 -19.21 12.20
C ASP A 58 8.01 -20.57 11.73
N ALA A 59 7.63 -21.02 10.53
CA ALA A 59 8.06 -22.29 9.94
C ALA A 59 9.47 -22.23 9.31
N ASN A 60 9.90 -21.08 8.80
CA ASN A 60 11.23 -20.88 8.18
C ASN A 60 12.42 -21.01 9.14
N GLY A 61 12.18 -21.35 10.41
CA GLY A 61 13.19 -21.90 11.31
C GLY A 61 13.54 -23.37 11.08
N LYS A 62 12.83 -24.12 10.19
CA LYS A 62 12.97 -25.59 10.12
C LYS A 62 12.99 -26.30 8.77
N ASP A 63 12.61 -25.74 7.62
CA ASP A 63 12.73 -26.48 6.35
C ASP A 63 13.04 -25.56 5.16
N HIS A 64 14.18 -25.80 4.51
CA HIS A 64 14.54 -25.20 3.22
C HIS A 64 13.72 -25.87 2.11
N HIS A 65 12.46 -25.48 1.96
CA HIS A 65 11.76 -25.74 0.71
C HIS A 65 12.35 -24.87 -0.40
N ASP A 66 12.39 -25.43 -1.61
CA ASP A 66 12.87 -24.78 -2.83
C ASP A 66 11.94 -23.61 -3.21
N ASP A 67 12.10 -22.49 -2.50
CA ASP A 67 11.36 -21.23 -2.66
C ASP A 67 11.80 -20.43 -3.91
N SER A 68 12.65 -21.02 -4.75
CA SER A 68 13.28 -20.33 -5.89
C SER A 68 12.38 -20.21 -7.13
N HIS A 69 11.24 -20.91 -7.16
CA HIS A 69 10.39 -20.98 -8.34
C HIS A 69 9.23 -19.99 -8.28
N VAL A 70 9.27 -18.94 -9.11
CA VAL A 70 8.12 -18.08 -9.41
C VAL A 70 6.95 -18.89 -9.99
N ILE A 71 5.72 -18.38 -9.88
CA ILE A 71 4.52 -18.97 -10.49
C ILE A 71 4.18 -18.15 -11.72
N VAL A 72 4.20 -18.74 -12.91
CA VAL A 72 3.74 -18.08 -14.13
C VAL A 72 2.32 -18.57 -14.45
N LEU A 73 1.41 -17.64 -14.69
CA LEU A 73 0.02 -17.90 -15.09
C LEU A 73 -0.04 -18.08 -16.61
N ASP A 74 0.55 -19.17 -17.11
CA ASP A 74 0.55 -19.52 -18.52
C ASP A 74 -0.64 -20.43 -18.90
N GLY A 75 -1.04 -20.37 -20.18
CA GLY A 75 -2.07 -21.25 -20.74
C GLY A 75 -3.53 -20.85 -20.48
N GLU A 76 -4.45 -21.57 -21.12
CA GLU A 76 -5.91 -21.38 -20.94
C GLU A 76 -6.42 -22.00 -19.63
N ASN A 77 -5.73 -23.03 -19.11
CA ASN A 77 -6.14 -23.80 -17.93
C ASN A 77 -5.16 -23.61 -16.77
N ILE A 78 -5.29 -22.50 -16.04
CA ILE A 78 -4.51 -22.23 -14.83
C ILE A 78 -4.99 -23.16 -13.70
N PRO A 79 -4.09 -23.91 -13.03
CA PRO A 79 -4.48 -24.80 -11.93
C PRO A 79 -4.97 -24.02 -10.70
N SER A 80 -5.70 -24.72 -9.83
CA SER A 80 -6.05 -24.20 -8.51
C SER A 80 -4.86 -24.33 -7.56
N TYR A 81 -4.54 -23.25 -6.84
CA TYR A 81 -3.46 -23.22 -5.87
C TYR A 81 -3.99 -23.25 -4.45
N ARG A 82 -3.20 -23.79 -3.51
CA ARG A 82 -3.43 -23.54 -2.07
C ARG A 82 -2.81 -22.22 -1.69
N ALA A 83 -3.42 -21.46 -0.78
CA ALA A 83 -2.87 -20.16 -0.38
C ALA A 83 -1.44 -20.27 0.18
N CYS A 84 -1.13 -21.32 0.95
CA CYS A 84 0.22 -21.58 1.47
C CYS A 84 1.28 -21.79 0.37
N THR A 85 0.88 -22.21 -0.83
CA THR A 85 1.79 -22.43 -1.98
C THR A 85 2.14 -21.12 -2.70
N ILE A 86 1.39 -20.05 -2.46
CA ILE A 86 1.61 -18.72 -3.06
C ILE A 86 2.44 -17.82 -2.15
N ILE A 87 2.34 -18.01 -0.82
CA ILE A 87 3.12 -17.22 0.14
C ILE A 87 4.62 -17.34 -0.18
N GLY A 88 5.29 -16.20 -0.24
CA GLY A 88 6.74 -16.12 -0.48
C GLY A 88 7.17 -16.31 -1.95
N ARG A 89 6.23 -16.56 -2.86
CA ARG A 89 6.50 -16.79 -4.29
C ARG A 89 5.83 -15.73 -5.15
N CYS A 90 6.58 -15.12 -6.06
CA CYS A 90 6.02 -14.15 -6.98
C CYS A 90 5.15 -14.85 -8.03
N VAL A 91 3.96 -14.32 -8.26
CA VAL A 91 3.01 -14.78 -9.28
C VAL A 91 3.03 -13.79 -10.44
N TYR A 92 3.28 -14.28 -11.65
CA TYR A 92 3.37 -13.50 -12.89
C TYR A 92 2.20 -13.79 -13.81
N ASN A 93 1.57 -12.74 -14.32
CA ASN A 93 0.73 -12.78 -15.50
C ASN A 93 1.45 -12.07 -16.65
N GLU A 94 2.15 -12.83 -17.48
CA GLU A 94 2.86 -12.33 -18.67
C GLU A 94 1.93 -12.20 -19.89
N SER A 95 0.66 -12.57 -19.75
CA SER A 95 -0.33 -12.46 -20.81
C SER A 95 -0.83 -11.03 -20.99
N ASP A 96 -1.22 -10.70 -22.22
CA ASP A 96 -1.95 -9.45 -22.55
C ASP A 96 -3.44 -9.47 -22.11
N LEU A 97 -3.84 -10.47 -21.32
CA LEU A 97 -5.21 -10.68 -20.87
C LEU A 97 -5.22 -10.87 -19.35
N ALA A 98 -6.31 -10.43 -18.72
CA ALA A 98 -6.53 -10.70 -17.30
C ALA A 98 -6.70 -12.20 -17.09
N ARG A 99 -6.09 -12.73 -16.02
CA ARG A 99 -6.18 -14.16 -15.67
C ARG A 99 -6.98 -14.35 -14.40
N ILE A 100 -7.74 -15.44 -14.35
CA ILE A 100 -8.45 -15.86 -13.13
C ILE A 100 -7.56 -16.86 -12.40
N LEU A 101 -7.10 -16.46 -11.22
CA LEU A 101 -6.34 -17.31 -10.31
C LEU A 101 -7.27 -17.87 -9.23
N GLN A 102 -7.41 -19.19 -9.17
CA GLN A 102 -8.13 -19.87 -8.09
C GLN A 102 -7.15 -20.16 -6.94
N VAL A 103 -7.42 -19.61 -5.76
CA VAL A 103 -6.66 -19.87 -4.53
C VAL A 103 -7.59 -20.37 -3.44
N ASP A 104 -7.39 -21.61 -3.00
CA ASP A 104 -8.32 -22.36 -2.17
C ASP A 104 -9.75 -22.26 -2.75
N LYS A 105 -10.69 -21.66 -2.01
CA LYS A 105 -12.09 -21.45 -2.44
C LYS A 105 -12.34 -20.08 -3.08
N HIS A 106 -11.31 -19.25 -3.24
CA HIS A 106 -11.43 -17.86 -3.69
C HIS A 106 -10.90 -17.69 -5.12
N LYS A 107 -11.49 -16.77 -5.87
CA LYS A 107 -11.06 -16.38 -7.22
C LYS A 107 -10.51 -14.96 -7.19
N PHE A 108 -9.36 -14.78 -7.82
CA PHE A 108 -8.67 -13.49 -7.96
C PHE A 108 -8.50 -13.17 -9.43
N ILE A 109 -8.64 -11.89 -9.78
CA ILE A 109 -8.33 -11.39 -11.11
C ILE A 109 -6.92 -10.83 -11.07
N VAL A 110 -6.03 -11.36 -11.89
CA VAL A 110 -4.67 -10.87 -12.06
C VAL A 110 -4.61 -10.07 -13.36
N PRO A 111 -4.35 -8.75 -13.32
CA PRO A 111 -4.30 -7.92 -14.52
C PRO A 111 -3.27 -8.40 -15.56
N PRO A 112 -3.44 -8.05 -16.85
CA PRO A 112 -2.41 -8.26 -17.86
C PRO A 112 -1.06 -7.67 -17.44
N LEU A 113 0.04 -8.33 -17.86
CA LEU A 113 1.41 -7.82 -17.70
C LEU A 113 1.72 -7.34 -16.28
N SER A 114 1.26 -8.11 -15.29
CA SER A 114 1.39 -7.76 -13.88
C SER A 114 1.92 -8.94 -13.08
N SER A 115 2.54 -8.63 -11.95
CA SER A 115 2.93 -9.64 -10.97
C SER A 115 2.60 -9.17 -9.57
N PHE A 116 2.51 -10.11 -8.64
CA PHE A 116 2.36 -9.81 -7.22
C PHE A 116 3.16 -10.80 -6.38
N LEU A 117 3.64 -10.32 -5.24
CA LEU A 117 4.28 -11.12 -4.21
C LEU A 117 3.53 -10.91 -2.90
N THR A 118 3.05 -12.01 -2.32
CA THR A 118 2.43 -12.00 -1.00
C THR A 118 3.40 -12.65 -0.03
N SER A 119 3.98 -11.86 0.88
CA SER A 119 4.95 -12.36 1.85
C SER A 119 4.92 -11.55 3.14
N SER A 120 5.64 -12.02 4.16
CA SER A 120 6.01 -11.18 5.29
C SER A 120 7.00 -10.09 4.84
N PHE A 121 7.14 -9.06 5.67
CA PHE A 121 8.15 -8.02 5.47
C PHE A 121 9.57 -8.61 5.55
N HIS A 122 9.80 -9.53 6.48
CA HIS A 122 11.09 -10.19 6.66
C HIS A 122 11.49 -10.99 5.41
N HIS A 123 10.59 -11.84 4.90
CA HIS A 123 10.83 -12.59 3.67
C HIS A 123 11.05 -11.67 2.48
N PHE A 124 10.28 -10.58 2.39
CA PHE A 124 10.43 -9.61 1.30
C PHE A 124 11.84 -9.02 1.26
N VAL A 125 12.36 -8.53 2.38
CA VAL A 125 13.67 -7.86 2.42
C VAL A 125 14.86 -8.83 2.36
N SER A 126 14.68 -10.10 2.72
CA SER A 126 15.72 -11.12 2.63
C SER A 126 15.88 -11.68 1.21
N GLU A 127 14.78 -12.20 0.64
CA GLU A 127 14.82 -13.01 -0.59
C GLU A 127 13.72 -12.63 -1.58
N GLY A 128 12.54 -12.21 -1.09
CA GLY A 128 11.37 -11.94 -1.91
C GLY A 128 11.58 -10.83 -2.95
N TYR A 129 12.33 -9.77 -2.62
CA TYR A 129 12.60 -8.66 -3.55
C TYR A 129 13.30 -9.13 -4.83
N LYS A 130 14.11 -10.19 -4.78
CA LYS A 130 14.84 -10.75 -5.93
C LYS A 130 13.88 -11.30 -6.99
N GLN A 131 12.71 -11.79 -6.55
CA GLN A 131 11.68 -12.35 -7.43
C GLN A 131 10.83 -11.29 -8.12
N ILE A 132 11.02 -10.00 -7.84
CA ILE A 132 10.26 -8.91 -8.49
C ILE A 132 11.18 -7.95 -9.24
N GLN A 133 12.48 -8.23 -9.32
CA GLN A 133 13.40 -7.38 -10.05
C GLN A 133 13.06 -7.40 -11.55
N VAL A 134 13.07 -6.22 -12.15
CA VAL A 134 12.94 -6.04 -13.59
C VAL A 134 14.26 -5.49 -14.14
N LYS A 135 14.61 -5.87 -15.37
CA LYS A 135 15.93 -5.63 -15.96
C LYS A 135 16.41 -4.16 -15.85
N ASP A 136 15.51 -3.21 -16.10
CA ASP A 136 15.81 -1.77 -16.11
C ASP A 136 15.33 -1.06 -14.84
N GLY A 137 14.85 -1.81 -13.84
CA GLY A 137 14.24 -1.30 -12.62
C GLY A 137 12.86 -0.65 -12.83
N TYR A 138 12.22 -0.29 -11.72
CA TYR A 138 10.95 0.43 -11.71
C TYR A 138 11.17 1.93 -11.87
N HIS A 139 10.39 2.55 -12.76
CA HIS A 139 10.36 4.01 -12.93
C HIS A 139 9.57 4.72 -11.82
N LEU A 140 8.67 4.01 -11.14
CA LEU A 140 7.87 4.51 -10.03
C LEU A 140 7.72 3.42 -8.97
N ILE A 141 8.08 3.74 -7.73
CA ILE A 141 7.88 2.89 -6.56
C ILE A 141 7.00 3.65 -5.57
N VAL A 142 5.85 3.08 -5.20
CA VAL A 142 4.96 3.66 -4.19
C VAL A 142 4.94 2.73 -2.98
N ILE A 143 5.17 3.29 -1.79
CA ILE A 143 5.27 2.55 -0.54
C ILE A 143 4.26 3.14 0.44
N ASP A 144 3.36 2.32 0.97
CA ASP A 144 2.41 2.70 2.03
C ASP A 144 2.64 1.84 3.28
N PRO A 145 3.61 2.20 4.14
CA PRO A 145 3.93 1.42 5.32
C PRO A 145 2.80 1.44 6.37
N PRO A 146 2.63 0.36 7.16
CA PRO A 146 1.70 0.33 8.28
C PRO A 146 2.25 1.14 9.47
N TRP A 147 2.19 2.47 9.36
CA TRP A 147 2.74 3.38 10.37
C TRP A 147 2.22 3.10 11.78
N ASN A 148 3.11 3.21 12.76
CA ASN A 148 2.76 2.95 14.14
C ASN A 148 1.71 3.95 14.63
N ASN A 149 0.50 3.46 14.90
CA ASN A 149 -0.58 4.26 15.44
C ASN A 149 -0.92 3.81 16.87
N LYS A 150 -0.85 4.74 17.83
CA LYS A 150 -1.18 4.49 19.25
C LYS A 150 -2.59 3.89 19.43
N SER A 151 -3.52 4.10 18.51
CA SER A 151 -4.87 3.52 18.54
C SER A 151 -4.90 2.03 18.14
N VAL A 152 -4.00 1.58 17.27
CA VAL A 152 -3.89 0.19 16.80
C VAL A 152 -3.14 -0.69 17.81
N LYS A 153 -2.23 -0.10 18.62
CA LYS A 153 -1.54 -0.78 19.74
C LYS A 153 -2.50 -1.49 20.70
N ARG A 154 -3.73 -1.00 20.87
CA ARG A 154 -4.73 -1.60 21.77
C ARG A 154 -5.45 -2.82 21.19
N LYS A 155 -5.36 -3.07 19.87
CA LYS A 155 -6.07 -4.16 19.18
C LYS A 155 -5.21 -5.37 18.80
N LYS A 156 -3.88 -5.31 18.97
CA LYS A 156 -2.91 -6.42 18.70
C LYS A 156 -3.05 -7.09 17.31
N SER A 157 -3.61 -6.43 16.32
CA SER A 157 -4.00 -7.08 15.05
C SER A 157 -2.90 -7.13 13.97
N TYR A 158 -1.73 -6.53 14.22
CA TYR A 158 -0.59 -6.52 13.28
C TYR A 158 0.75 -6.54 14.05
N HIS A 159 1.74 -7.27 13.52
CA HIS A 159 3.14 -7.11 13.93
C HIS A 159 3.60 -5.71 13.51
N MET A 160 4.05 -4.90 14.48
CA MET A 160 4.46 -3.53 14.19
C MET A 160 5.90 -3.54 13.66
N VAL A 161 6.06 -3.06 12.43
CA VAL A 161 7.37 -2.80 11.83
C VAL A 161 7.89 -1.50 12.45
N GLU A 162 9.11 -1.51 13.01
CA GLU A 162 9.77 -0.27 13.42
C GLU A 162 10.08 0.57 12.18
N GLU A 163 9.97 1.90 12.27
CA GLU A 163 10.18 2.79 11.11
C GLU A 163 11.56 2.57 10.46
N THR A 164 12.56 2.27 11.28
CA THR A 164 13.93 1.93 10.89
C THR A 164 14.03 0.65 10.05
N ASN A 165 13.10 -0.30 10.18
CA ASN A 165 13.10 -1.51 9.38
C ASN A 165 12.88 -1.22 7.90
N LEU A 166 12.25 -0.09 7.54
CA LEU A 166 12.10 0.32 6.14
C LEU A 166 13.46 0.46 5.43
N LYS A 167 14.54 0.78 6.16
CA LYS A 167 15.90 0.83 5.60
C LYS A 167 16.34 -0.49 4.99
N GLN A 168 15.75 -1.62 5.41
CA GLN A 168 16.07 -2.94 4.87
C GLN A 168 15.50 -3.15 3.46
N ILE A 169 14.55 -2.31 3.01
CA ILE A 169 14.06 -2.36 1.64
C ILE A 169 15.19 -1.95 0.69
N ARG A 170 15.51 -2.85 -0.23
CA ARG A 170 16.56 -2.68 -1.24
C ARG A 170 16.11 -1.81 -2.41
N ILE A 171 15.83 -0.53 -2.16
CA ILE A 171 15.36 0.40 -3.19
C ILE A 171 16.34 0.48 -4.36
N GLN A 172 17.65 0.46 -4.11
CA GLN A 172 18.67 0.52 -5.16
C GLN A 172 18.66 -0.71 -6.09
N ASP A 173 18.14 -1.85 -5.62
CA ASP A 173 18.03 -3.08 -6.39
C ASP A 173 16.69 -3.17 -7.17
N LEU A 174 15.74 -2.27 -6.87
CA LEU A 174 14.41 -2.23 -7.46
C LEU A 174 14.23 -1.02 -8.39
N ALA A 175 14.82 0.11 -8.06
CA ALA A 175 14.68 1.37 -8.78
C ALA A 175 15.47 1.38 -10.12
N GLY A 176 14.84 1.91 -11.16
CA GLY A 176 15.51 2.20 -12.43
C GLY A 176 16.28 3.52 -12.39
N ARG A 177 16.90 3.90 -13.52
CA ARG A 177 17.48 5.25 -13.67
C ARG A 177 16.36 6.29 -13.62
N ASP A 178 16.61 7.40 -12.93
CA ASP A 178 15.67 8.52 -12.80
C ASP A 178 14.27 8.11 -12.27
N SER A 179 14.22 7.11 -11.40
CA SER A 179 12.98 6.61 -10.79
C SER A 179 12.41 7.58 -9.75
N LEU A 180 11.08 7.59 -9.62
CA LEU A 180 10.39 8.24 -8.51
C LEU A 180 10.08 7.25 -7.39
N VAL A 181 10.44 7.59 -6.15
CA VAL A 181 10.07 6.83 -4.95
C VAL A 181 9.13 7.70 -4.10
N CYS A 182 7.90 7.22 -3.93
CA CYS A 182 6.86 7.90 -3.16
C CYS A 182 6.54 7.11 -1.91
N VAL A 183 6.68 7.73 -0.73
CA VAL A 183 6.31 7.13 0.55
C VAL A 183 5.07 7.82 1.09
N TRP A 184 3.98 7.07 1.24
CA TRP A 184 2.78 7.54 1.89
C TRP A 184 3.05 7.75 3.38
N ILE A 185 2.81 8.95 3.92
CA ILE A 185 2.94 9.23 5.35
C ILE A 185 1.64 9.76 5.94
N THR A 186 1.49 9.57 7.25
CA THR A 186 0.49 10.34 8.02
C THR A 186 0.99 11.76 8.24
N ASN A 187 0.09 12.70 8.55
CA ASN A 187 0.44 14.08 8.90
C ASN A 187 1.14 14.15 10.26
N ASN A 188 2.44 13.81 10.26
CA ASN A 188 3.28 13.66 11.43
C ASN A 188 4.68 14.19 11.09
N GLU A 189 5.00 15.39 11.57
CA GLU A 189 6.27 16.08 11.28
C GLU A 189 7.51 15.27 11.68
N ARG A 190 7.44 14.49 12.77
CA ARG A 190 8.55 13.62 13.18
C ARG A 190 8.77 12.53 12.14
N LEU A 191 7.68 11.92 11.67
CA LEU A 191 7.76 10.90 10.64
C LEU A 191 8.28 11.50 9.33
N LYS A 192 7.78 12.68 8.94
CA LYS A 192 8.29 13.41 7.77
C LYS A 192 9.79 13.68 7.87
N GLY A 193 10.28 14.18 9.01
CA GLY A 193 11.70 14.37 9.27
C GLY A 193 12.49 13.07 9.14
N PHE A 194 12.01 11.96 9.71
CA PHE A 194 12.64 10.64 9.49
C PHE A 194 12.70 10.25 8.00
N ILE A 195 11.62 10.47 7.23
CA ILE A 195 11.63 10.12 5.81
C ILE A 195 12.65 10.96 5.03
N ILE A 196 12.60 12.29 5.19
CA ILE A 196 13.42 13.23 4.40
C ILE A 196 14.89 13.22 4.85
N ASP A 197 15.14 13.22 6.16
CA ASP A 197 16.48 13.44 6.72
C ASP A 197 17.25 12.13 6.96
N ASP A 198 16.58 10.97 6.94
CA ASP A 198 17.21 9.68 7.25
C ASP A 198 16.91 8.60 6.20
N LEU A 199 15.64 8.30 5.92
CA LEU A 199 15.27 7.18 5.04
C LEU A 199 15.66 7.43 3.57
N PHE A 200 15.33 8.60 3.02
CA PHE A 200 15.65 8.96 1.64
C PHE A 200 17.17 9.01 1.38
N PRO A 201 17.99 9.66 2.24
CA PRO A 201 19.44 9.57 2.15
C PRO A 201 19.96 8.13 2.20
N HIS A 202 19.41 7.28 3.08
CA HIS A 202 19.78 5.86 3.16
C HIS A 202 19.50 5.10 1.86
N TRP A 203 18.39 5.43 1.17
CA TRP A 203 18.05 4.86 -0.13
C TRP A 203 18.75 5.53 -1.31
N SER A 204 19.57 6.55 -1.08
CA SER A 204 20.19 7.38 -2.14
C SER A 204 19.13 8.03 -3.05
N VAL A 205 18.05 8.51 -2.43
CA VAL A 205 16.95 9.24 -3.09
C VAL A 205 16.96 10.68 -2.62
N ASP A 206 16.83 11.63 -3.54
CA ASP A 206 16.68 13.04 -3.24
C ASP A 206 15.20 13.41 -3.05
N PHE A 207 14.91 14.21 -2.02
CA PHE A 207 13.57 14.77 -1.84
C PHE A 207 13.29 15.85 -2.90
N VAL A 208 12.30 15.59 -3.76
CA VAL A 208 11.93 16.51 -4.86
C VAL A 208 10.58 17.19 -4.66
N ALA A 209 9.63 16.53 -3.98
CA ALA A 209 8.27 17.05 -3.81
C ALA A 209 7.53 16.35 -2.66
N GLU A 210 6.50 17.03 -2.17
CA GLU A 210 5.52 16.49 -1.23
C GLU A 210 4.12 16.66 -1.81
N TRP A 211 3.30 15.62 -1.71
CA TRP A 211 1.90 15.63 -2.13
C TRP A 211 0.98 15.50 -0.93
N PHE A 212 -0.13 16.24 -0.98
CA PHE A 212 -1.10 16.29 0.10
C PHE A 212 -2.41 15.63 -0.32
N TRP A 213 -2.88 14.67 0.47
CA TRP A 213 -4.23 14.15 0.33
C TRP A 213 -5.19 14.84 1.29
N MET A 214 -5.90 15.85 0.79
CA MET A 214 -6.91 16.55 1.59
C MET A 214 -8.26 15.83 1.50
N LYS A 215 -8.85 15.55 2.67
CA LYS A 215 -10.20 15.00 2.76
C LYS A 215 -11.22 16.13 2.80
N VAL A 216 -12.15 16.12 1.84
CA VAL A 216 -13.28 17.06 1.75
C VAL A 216 -14.62 16.34 1.87
N THR A 217 -15.66 17.07 2.23
CA THR A 217 -17.05 16.65 2.10
C THR A 217 -17.46 16.65 0.63
N ARG A 218 -18.67 16.14 0.33
CA ARG A 218 -19.27 16.25 -1.00
C ARG A 218 -19.49 17.68 -1.47
N SER A 219 -19.63 18.63 -0.54
CA SER A 219 -19.74 20.05 -0.85
C SER A 219 -18.38 20.72 -0.98
N GLY A 220 -17.28 19.96 -0.98
CA GLY A 220 -15.94 20.51 -1.07
C GLY A 220 -15.44 21.17 0.21
N GLU A 221 -16.08 20.93 1.37
CA GLU A 221 -15.62 21.51 2.64
C GLU A 221 -14.55 20.61 3.27
N PRO A 222 -13.43 21.14 3.78
CA PRO A 222 -12.46 20.35 4.54
C PRO A 222 -13.12 19.62 5.72
N VAL A 223 -12.81 18.34 5.91
CA VAL A 223 -13.36 17.56 7.04
C VAL A 223 -12.80 17.97 8.40
N CYS A 224 -11.68 18.69 8.40
CA CYS A 224 -11.04 19.30 9.56
C CYS A 224 -10.59 20.70 9.17
N ASP A 225 -10.57 21.61 10.14
CA ASP A 225 -10.05 22.96 9.92
C ASP A 225 -8.57 22.87 9.50
N VAL A 226 -8.28 23.35 8.30
CA VAL A 226 -6.95 23.31 7.67
C VAL A 226 -5.94 24.15 8.45
N LEU A 227 -6.41 25.13 9.21
CA LEU A 227 -5.60 25.98 10.09
C LEU A 227 -5.54 25.44 11.52
N SER A 228 -6.17 24.30 11.81
CA SER A 228 -6.22 23.76 13.17
C SER A 228 -4.83 23.41 13.68
N PRO A 229 -4.40 23.96 14.84
CA PRO A 229 -3.11 23.63 15.43
C PRO A 229 -3.05 22.22 16.01
N HIS A 230 -4.21 21.59 16.27
CA HIS A 230 -4.32 20.31 16.96
C HIS A 230 -4.75 19.14 16.07
N LYS A 231 -5.35 19.43 14.91
CA LYS A 231 -5.76 18.44 13.91
C LYS A 231 -5.36 18.94 12.53
N LYS A 232 -4.09 18.77 12.18
CA LYS A 232 -3.65 19.04 10.82
C LYS A 232 -4.34 18.02 9.88
N PRO A 233 -4.94 18.47 8.76
CA PRO A 233 -5.72 17.62 7.85
C PRO A 233 -4.93 16.46 7.24
#